data_AF-Q9Y2C4-F1
#
_entry.id   AF-Q9Y2C4-F1
#
_cell.length_a   1.000
_cell.length_b   1.000
_cell.length_c   1.000
_cell.angle_alpha   90.00
_cell.angle_beta   90.00
_cell.angle_gamma   90.00
#
_symmetry.space_group_name_H-M   'P 1'
#
loop_
_entity.id
_entity.type
_entity.pdbx_description
1 polymer ?
#
loop_
_entity_poly.entity_id
_entity_poly.type
_entity_poly.pdbx_seq_one_letter_code
_entity_poly.pdbx_strand_id
1 'polypeptide(L)'
;MAIKSIASRLRGSRRFLSGFVAGAVVGAAGAGLAALQFFRSQGAEGALTGKQPDGSAEKAVLEQFGFPLTGTEARCYTNHALSYDQAKRVPRWVLEHISKSKIMGDADRKHCKFKPDPNIPPTFSAFNEDYVGSGWSRGHMAPAGNNKFSSKAMAETFYLSNIVPQDFDNNSGYWNRIEMYCRELTERFEDVWVVSGPLTLPQTRGDGKKIVSYQVIGEDNVAVPSHLYKVILARRSSVSTEPLALGAFVVPNEAIGFQPQLTEFQVSLQDLEKLSGLVFFPHLDRTSDIRNICSVDTCKLLDFQEFTLYLSTRKIEGARSVLRLEKIMENLKNAEIEPDDYFMSRYEKKLEELKAKEQSGTQIRKPS
;
A
#
# COMPACT_ATOMS: atom_id res chain seq x y z
N MET A 1 -6.09 -38.00 23.08
CA MET A 1 -4.75 -38.20 23.67
C MET A 1 -3.81 -37.17 23.03
N ALA A 2 -3.08 -36.41 23.85
CA ALA A 2 -2.16 -35.31 23.51
C ALA A 2 -2.78 -33.99 22.98
N ILE A 3 -3.24 -33.17 23.93
CA ILE A 3 -3.44 -31.70 23.85
C ILE A 3 -2.14 -31.01 24.28
N LYS A 4 -1.70 -29.95 23.58
CA LYS A 4 -0.96 -28.74 24.08
C LYS A 4 -0.52 -27.87 22.88
N SER A 5 -1.20 -26.76 22.58
CA SER A 5 -0.93 -25.39 23.10
C SER A 5 0.34 -24.73 22.54
N ILE A 6 0.20 -23.87 21.53
CA ILE A 6 1.12 -22.74 21.27
C ILE A 6 0.25 -21.51 20.95
N ALA A 7 -0.18 -20.83 22.01
CA ALA A 7 -0.71 -19.48 21.99
C ALA A 7 -0.24 -18.78 23.27
N SER A 8 1.01 -18.30 23.28
CA SER A 8 1.50 -17.23 24.15
C SER A 8 2.97 -16.97 23.86
N ARG A 9 3.25 -15.85 23.19
CA ARG A 9 4.54 -15.15 23.26
C ARG A 9 4.39 -13.89 22.43
N LEU A 10 3.88 -12.83 23.07
CA LEU A 10 4.14 -11.41 22.81
C LEU A 10 3.34 -10.60 23.86
N ARG A 11 3.71 -10.78 25.13
CA ARG A 11 3.48 -9.84 26.23
C ARG A 11 4.79 -9.73 26.99
N GLY A 12 5.48 -8.61 26.85
CA GLY A 12 6.70 -8.36 27.61
C GLY A 12 7.59 -7.29 27.02
N SER A 13 7.26 -6.02 27.24
CA SER A 13 8.20 -4.97 27.63
C SER A 13 7.46 -3.63 27.80
N ARG A 14 6.86 -3.45 28.98
CA ARG A 14 6.60 -2.11 29.55
C ARG A 14 7.54 -2.00 30.74
N ARG A 15 8.53 -1.11 30.68
CA ARG A 15 9.22 -0.48 31.82
C ARG A 15 10.36 0.40 31.29
N PHE A 16 10.18 1.71 31.34
CA PHE A 16 11.21 2.69 31.74
C PHE A 16 10.50 4.04 31.95
N LEU A 17 10.15 4.34 33.20
CA LEU A 17 9.74 5.66 33.70
C LEU A 17 10.21 5.74 35.16
N SER A 18 11.31 6.46 35.35
CA SER A 18 11.91 6.91 36.61
C SER A 18 12.94 7.97 36.20
N GLY A 19 12.99 9.21 36.65
CA GLY A 19 12.25 9.99 37.64
C GLY A 19 13.10 11.24 37.87
N PHE A 20 12.49 12.41 38.09
CA PHE A 20 13.03 13.48 38.95
C PHE A 20 11.97 14.60 39.09
N VAL A 21 11.54 14.85 40.33
CA VAL A 21 10.78 16.06 40.75
C VAL A 21 11.41 16.54 42.05
N ALA A 22 11.95 17.77 42.03
CA ALA A 22 12.25 18.69 43.14
C ALA A 22 12.84 19.95 42.47
N GLY A 23 12.55 21.22 42.76
CA GLY A 23 11.85 21.95 43.82
C GLY A 23 12.48 23.37 43.91
N ALA A 24 11.73 24.37 44.42
CA ALA A 24 12.08 25.79 44.71
C ALA A 24 12.15 26.76 43.49
N VAL A 25 11.38 27.86 43.31
CA VAL A 25 10.66 28.90 44.09
C VAL A 25 11.47 30.20 44.37
N VAL A 26 10.86 31.33 43.96
CA VAL A 26 10.99 32.77 44.34
C VAL A 26 11.95 33.71 43.57
N GLY A 27 11.38 34.80 43.04
CA GLY A 27 12.10 36.06 42.76
C GLY A 27 11.29 37.06 41.92
N ALA A 28 10.48 37.90 42.56
CA ALA A 28 9.67 38.96 41.93
C ALA A 28 10.43 40.31 41.83
N ALA A 29 10.01 41.17 40.88
CA ALA A 29 9.80 42.63 40.99
C ALA A 29 10.26 43.41 39.75
N GLY A 30 9.43 44.36 39.30
CA GLY A 30 9.89 45.49 38.47
C GLY A 30 8.92 45.93 37.37
N ALA A 31 7.89 46.70 37.73
CA ALA A 31 7.02 47.43 36.82
C ALA A 31 7.73 48.64 36.19
N GLY A 32 7.31 49.09 35.00
CA GLY A 32 7.76 50.39 34.48
C GLY A 32 7.40 50.73 33.03
N LEU A 33 6.21 51.31 32.87
CA LEU A 33 5.87 52.44 31.98
C LEU A 33 5.99 52.35 30.44
N ALA A 34 4.85 52.66 29.84
CA ALA A 34 4.60 52.97 28.43
C ALA A 34 5.13 54.36 28.02
N ALA A 35 5.43 54.54 26.73
CA ALA A 35 5.04 55.72 25.94
C ALA A 35 5.41 55.57 24.47
N LEU A 36 4.46 55.95 23.61
CA LEU A 36 4.56 56.12 22.16
C LEU A 36 5.68 57.09 21.75
N GLN A 37 6.35 56.81 20.63
CA GLN A 37 6.79 57.86 19.71
C GLN A 37 6.96 57.31 18.28
N PHE A 38 5.97 57.65 17.44
CA PHE A 38 6.12 57.79 15.99
C PHE A 38 7.19 58.86 15.71
N PHE A 39 8.22 58.55 14.92
CA PHE A 39 8.87 59.40 13.90
C PHE A 39 10.28 58.85 13.58
N ARG A 40 10.56 58.72 12.27
CA ARG A 40 11.89 58.70 11.64
C ARG A 40 12.83 57.52 11.94
N SER A 41 12.85 56.55 11.02
CA SER A 41 14.04 56.32 10.20
C SER A 41 13.67 55.66 8.86
N GLN A 42 13.53 56.48 7.82
CA GLN A 42 14.04 56.07 6.51
C GLN A 42 15.57 56.19 6.63
N GLY A 43 16.28 55.06 6.52
CA GLY A 43 17.74 55.00 6.68
C GLY A 43 18.24 53.84 7.54
N ALA A 44 17.86 52.61 7.18
CA ALA A 44 18.58 51.40 7.58
C ALA A 44 18.32 50.26 6.57
N GLU A 45 18.32 50.58 5.26
CA GLU A 45 18.70 49.60 4.23
C GLU A 45 20.23 49.70 4.10
N GLY A 46 20.93 48.87 4.85
CA GLY A 46 22.38 48.86 4.87
C GLY A 46 22.92 48.07 6.06
N ALA A 47 23.72 47.06 5.77
CA ALA A 47 24.61 46.37 6.70
C ALA A 47 24.00 45.32 7.65
N LEU A 48 23.27 44.35 7.10
CA LEU A 48 23.56 42.92 7.34
C LEU A 48 23.57 42.16 6.01
N THR A 49 24.20 42.73 4.98
CA THR A 49 24.75 41.92 3.89
C THR A 49 26.11 41.40 4.37
N GLY A 50 26.07 40.40 5.27
CA GLY A 50 27.19 39.50 5.38
C GLY A 50 27.30 38.80 4.02
N LYS A 51 28.17 39.31 3.14
CA LYS A 51 28.67 38.51 2.01
C LYS A 51 29.23 37.24 2.63
N GLN A 52 28.45 36.15 2.60
CA GLN A 52 29.06 34.85 2.77
C GLN A 52 30.17 34.77 1.72
N PRO A 53 31.41 34.45 2.13
CA PRO A 53 32.53 34.40 1.20
C PRO A 53 32.22 33.31 0.18
N ASP A 54 32.04 33.72 -1.08
CA ASP A 54 32.07 32.96 -2.33
C ASP A 54 31.82 31.43 -2.27
N GLY A 55 30.76 31.00 -1.58
CA GLY A 55 30.34 29.60 -1.54
C GLY A 55 29.94 29.07 -2.93
N SER A 56 29.74 29.97 -3.90
CA SER A 56 29.50 29.61 -5.30
C SER A 56 30.70 28.95 -5.96
N ALA A 57 31.92 29.44 -5.72
CA ALA A 57 33.12 28.88 -6.35
C ALA A 57 33.43 27.48 -5.83
N GLU A 58 33.37 27.28 -4.51
CA GLU A 58 33.60 25.98 -3.89
C GLU A 58 32.50 24.97 -4.27
N LYS A 59 31.24 25.41 -4.28
CA LYS A 59 30.12 24.58 -4.75
C LYS A 59 30.29 24.15 -6.21
N ALA A 60 30.76 25.03 -7.09
CA ALA A 60 30.99 24.69 -8.49
C ALA A 60 32.08 23.63 -8.66
N VAL A 61 33.11 23.64 -7.81
CA VAL A 61 34.14 22.58 -7.79
C VAL A 61 33.57 21.26 -7.27
N LEU A 62 32.77 21.30 -6.19
CA LEU A 62 32.10 20.10 -5.64
C LEU A 62 31.14 19.45 -6.64
N GLU A 63 30.41 20.27 -7.40
CA GLU A 63 29.42 19.83 -8.39
C GLU A 63 29.99 19.72 -9.81
N GLN A 64 31.32 19.84 -9.98
CA GLN A 64 31.96 19.90 -11.31
C GLN A 64 31.56 18.73 -12.22
N PHE A 65 31.36 17.54 -11.65
CA PHE A 65 30.95 16.34 -12.36
C PHE A 65 29.56 15.84 -11.92
N GLY A 66 28.79 16.71 -11.27
CA GLY A 66 27.47 16.40 -10.72
C GLY A 66 27.52 15.55 -9.46
N PHE A 67 26.45 15.65 -8.67
CA PHE A 67 26.25 14.75 -7.55
C PHE A 67 25.85 13.34 -8.03
N PRO A 68 26.15 12.29 -7.25
CA PRO A 68 25.60 10.96 -7.49
C PRO A 68 24.08 10.99 -7.60
N LEU A 69 23.54 10.41 -8.67
CA LEU A 69 22.10 10.35 -8.93
C LEU A 69 21.48 9.15 -8.22
N THR A 70 20.51 9.39 -7.34
CA THR A 70 19.84 8.34 -6.55
C THR A 70 18.69 7.66 -7.30
N GLY A 71 18.08 8.34 -8.28
CA GLY A 71 16.89 7.88 -9.01
C GLY A 71 15.62 7.84 -8.16
N THR A 72 15.55 8.67 -7.10
CA THR A 72 14.45 8.66 -6.12
C THR A 72 13.37 9.71 -6.38
N GLU A 73 13.47 10.47 -7.47
CA GLU A 73 12.45 11.43 -7.90
C GLU A 73 11.06 10.77 -8.04
N ALA A 74 10.01 11.54 -7.75
CA ALA A 74 8.64 11.07 -7.88
C ALA A 74 8.29 10.90 -9.38
N ARG A 75 7.85 9.70 -9.73
CA ARG A 75 7.41 9.32 -11.08
C ARG A 75 5.89 9.22 -11.08
N CYS A 76 5.24 10.03 -11.90
CA CYS A 76 3.78 10.10 -11.96
C CYS A 76 3.24 9.36 -13.19
N TYR A 77 2.26 8.50 -12.97
CA TYR A 77 1.49 7.81 -13.99
C TYR A 77 0.04 8.31 -13.95
N THR A 78 -0.87 7.68 -14.70
CA THR A 78 -2.25 8.17 -14.86
C THR A 78 -3.02 8.26 -13.54
N ASN A 79 -2.81 7.32 -12.61
CA ASN A 79 -3.55 7.28 -11.34
C ASN A 79 -2.74 6.81 -10.12
N HIS A 80 -1.42 6.74 -10.26
CA HIS A 80 -0.51 6.51 -9.15
C HIS A 80 0.80 7.26 -9.40
N ALA A 81 1.54 7.52 -8.33
CA ALA A 81 2.90 8.01 -8.39
C ALA A 81 3.79 7.11 -7.52
N LEU A 82 5.08 7.04 -7.80
CA LEU A 82 6.02 6.23 -7.03
C LEU A 82 7.40 6.88 -6.93
N SER A 83 8.15 6.51 -5.90
CA SER A 83 9.61 6.68 -5.85
C SER A 83 10.24 5.29 -5.93
N TYR A 84 11.23 5.12 -6.79
CA TYR A 84 11.81 3.80 -7.07
C TYR A 84 13.14 3.60 -6.33
N ASP A 85 13.40 2.40 -5.82
CA ASP A 85 14.68 2.00 -5.25
C ASP A 85 15.51 1.29 -6.32
N GLN A 86 16.35 2.06 -7.03
CA GLN A 86 17.25 1.52 -8.06
C GLN A 86 18.20 0.43 -7.52
N ALA A 87 18.51 0.40 -6.22
CA ALA A 87 19.35 -0.62 -5.64
C ALA A 87 18.59 -1.94 -5.42
N LYS A 88 17.32 -1.85 -4.99
CA LYS A 88 16.49 -3.02 -4.67
C LYS A 88 15.56 -3.50 -5.79
N ARG A 89 15.48 -2.74 -6.89
CA ARG A 89 14.63 -3.02 -8.06
C ARG A 89 13.13 -3.11 -7.72
N VAL A 90 12.68 -2.29 -6.76
CA VAL A 90 11.30 -2.23 -6.25
C VAL A 90 10.91 -0.78 -5.93
N PRO A 91 9.62 -0.42 -5.85
CA PRO A 91 9.21 0.89 -5.35
C PRO A 91 9.61 1.07 -3.87
N ARG A 92 10.02 2.27 -3.48
CA ARG A 92 10.12 2.70 -2.07
C ARG A 92 8.74 2.97 -1.49
N TRP A 93 7.92 3.65 -2.27
CA TRP A 93 6.52 3.95 -1.99
C TRP A 93 5.76 4.08 -3.31
N VAL A 94 4.47 3.75 -3.28
CA VAL A 94 3.51 4.02 -4.34
C VAL A 94 2.29 4.69 -3.74
N LEU A 95 2.00 5.92 -4.16
CA LEU A 95 0.83 6.70 -3.79
C LEU A 95 -0.25 6.55 -4.86
N GLU A 96 -1.48 6.28 -4.45
CA GLU A 96 -2.66 6.29 -5.31
C GLU A 96 -3.82 7.06 -4.68
N HIS A 97 -4.78 7.44 -5.51
CA HIS A 97 -6.05 8.03 -5.10
C HIS A 97 -7.21 7.22 -5.67
N ILE A 98 -8.10 6.78 -4.78
CA ILE A 98 -9.24 5.95 -5.08
C ILE A 98 -10.51 6.75 -4.80
N SER A 99 -11.51 6.59 -5.67
CA SER A 99 -12.86 7.14 -5.50
C SER A 99 -13.85 6.17 -6.15
N LYS A 100 -15.14 6.33 -5.86
CA LYS A 100 -16.20 5.47 -6.39
C LYS A 100 -16.16 5.34 -7.92
N SER A 101 -15.88 6.42 -8.64
CA SER A 101 -15.80 6.40 -10.11
C SER A 101 -14.59 5.64 -10.65
N LYS A 102 -13.44 5.65 -9.96
CA LYS A 102 -12.19 5.03 -10.42
C LYS A 102 -12.20 3.49 -10.35
N ILE A 103 -12.96 2.94 -9.39
CA ILE A 103 -13.06 1.48 -9.18
C ILE A 103 -14.13 0.82 -10.06
N MET A 104 -14.86 1.60 -10.86
CA MET A 104 -15.82 1.13 -11.85
C MET A 104 -15.28 1.34 -13.28
N GLY A 105 -15.71 0.51 -14.21
CA GLY A 105 -15.35 0.59 -15.63
C GLY A 105 -14.90 -0.74 -16.23
N ASP A 106 -14.70 -0.73 -17.55
CA ASP A 106 -14.51 -1.92 -18.38
C ASP A 106 -13.05 -2.32 -18.57
N ALA A 107 -12.09 -1.66 -17.90
CA ALA A 107 -10.70 -2.09 -17.96
C ALA A 107 -10.57 -3.54 -17.40
N ASP A 108 -9.98 -4.41 -18.20
CA ASP A 108 -9.77 -5.82 -17.87
C ASP A 108 -8.29 -6.11 -17.65
N ARG A 109 -7.97 -6.55 -16.43
CA ARG A 109 -6.64 -6.98 -16.02
C ARG A 109 -6.08 -8.10 -16.91
N LYS A 110 -6.93 -8.91 -17.55
CA LYS A 110 -6.50 -9.99 -18.47
C LYS A 110 -5.78 -9.46 -19.71
N HIS A 111 -6.03 -8.22 -20.09
CA HIS A 111 -5.36 -7.57 -21.22
C HIS A 111 -4.03 -6.90 -20.84
N CYS A 112 -3.71 -6.84 -19.55
CA CYS A 112 -2.48 -6.27 -19.05
C CYS A 112 -1.39 -7.33 -18.94
N LYS A 113 -0.13 -6.92 -19.16
CA LYS A 113 1.05 -7.79 -19.06
C LYS A 113 2.09 -7.09 -18.22
N PHE A 114 2.69 -7.83 -17.29
CA PHE A 114 3.86 -7.36 -16.56
C PHE A 114 5.00 -7.10 -17.53
N LYS A 115 5.63 -5.94 -17.38
CA LYS A 115 6.79 -5.54 -18.19
C LYS A 115 7.65 -4.54 -17.42
N PRO A 116 8.96 -4.46 -17.73
CA PRO A 116 9.81 -3.39 -17.27
C PRO A 116 9.16 -2.02 -17.49
N ASP A 117 9.38 -1.11 -16.55
CA ASP A 117 8.94 0.26 -16.73
C ASP A 117 9.81 0.96 -17.77
N PRO A 118 9.23 1.50 -18.87
CA PRO A 118 10.03 2.13 -19.92
C PRO A 118 10.77 3.40 -19.47
N ASN A 119 10.43 3.96 -18.29
CA ASN A 119 11.04 5.17 -17.75
C ASN A 119 12.17 4.89 -16.76
N ILE A 120 12.39 3.64 -16.37
CA ILE A 120 13.50 3.22 -15.50
C ILE A 120 14.68 2.82 -16.39
N PRO A 121 15.90 3.33 -16.15
CA PRO A 121 17.07 2.87 -16.89
C PRO A 121 17.20 1.34 -16.78
N PRO A 122 17.39 0.59 -17.88
CA PRO A 122 17.36 -0.88 -17.86
C PRO A 122 18.29 -1.51 -16.82
N THR A 123 19.45 -0.89 -16.56
CA THR A 123 20.41 -1.35 -15.54
C THR A 123 19.87 -1.36 -14.09
N PHE A 124 18.77 -0.67 -13.83
CA PHE A 124 18.10 -0.60 -12.53
C PHE A 124 16.67 -1.17 -12.56
N SER A 125 16.19 -1.63 -13.73
CA SER A 125 14.87 -2.23 -13.84
C SER A 125 14.91 -3.69 -13.41
N ALA A 126 13.85 -4.17 -12.76
CA ALA A 126 13.56 -5.60 -12.74
C ALA A 126 13.01 -6.05 -14.10
N PHE A 127 13.11 -7.34 -14.37
CA PHE A 127 12.53 -8.01 -15.53
C PHE A 127 11.63 -9.17 -15.10
N ASN A 128 10.85 -9.74 -16.02
CA ASN A 128 9.92 -10.82 -15.66
C ASN A 128 10.67 -12.09 -15.24
N GLU A 129 11.84 -12.27 -15.82
CA GLU A 129 12.78 -13.37 -15.63
C GLU A 129 13.24 -13.46 -14.17
N ASP A 130 13.33 -12.33 -13.45
CA ASP A 130 13.67 -12.34 -12.02
C ASP A 130 12.57 -12.95 -11.14
N TYR A 131 11.31 -12.82 -11.58
CA TYR A 131 10.14 -13.26 -10.83
C TYR A 131 9.69 -14.68 -11.19
N VAL A 132 9.69 -15.03 -12.48
CA VAL A 132 9.15 -16.31 -12.96
C VAL A 132 10.04 -17.45 -12.46
N GLY A 133 9.46 -18.36 -11.67
CA GLY A 133 10.19 -19.49 -11.09
C GLY A 133 10.96 -19.16 -9.81
N SER A 134 10.91 -17.92 -9.32
CA SER A 134 11.61 -17.48 -8.10
C SER A 134 11.01 -18.00 -6.78
N GLY A 135 9.78 -18.53 -6.82
CA GLY A 135 8.97 -18.82 -5.62
C GLY A 135 8.13 -17.63 -5.15
N TRP A 136 8.33 -16.44 -5.70
CA TRP A 136 7.58 -15.22 -5.36
C TRP A 136 6.66 -14.78 -6.48
N SER A 137 5.52 -14.21 -6.11
CA SER A 137 4.57 -13.61 -7.06
C SER A 137 4.93 -12.14 -7.35
N ARG A 138 4.41 -11.61 -8.47
CA ARG A 138 4.49 -10.17 -8.79
C ARG A 138 3.37 -9.42 -8.07
N GLY A 139 3.68 -8.89 -6.88
CA GLY A 139 2.76 -8.19 -5.99
C GLY A 139 2.59 -6.72 -6.36
N HIS A 140 1.36 -6.26 -6.57
CA HIS A 140 1.08 -4.86 -6.89
C HIS A 140 1.06 -3.99 -5.62
N MET A 141 1.69 -2.81 -5.67
CA MET A 141 1.54 -1.81 -4.62
C MET A 141 0.31 -0.92 -4.85
N ALA A 142 0.17 -0.32 -6.04
CA ALA A 142 -1.10 0.19 -6.57
C ALA A 142 -1.80 -0.93 -7.36
N PRO A 143 -2.95 -1.46 -6.92
CA PRO A 143 -3.58 -2.61 -7.55
C PRO A 143 -4.36 -2.25 -8.81
N ALA A 144 -4.36 -3.18 -9.76
CA ALA A 144 -5.15 -3.06 -10.99
C ALA A 144 -6.65 -2.79 -10.70
N GLY A 145 -7.18 -3.36 -9.62
CA GLY A 145 -8.60 -3.20 -9.22
C GLY A 145 -9.03 -1.76 -8.93
N ASN A 146 -8.09 -0.85 -8.66
CA ASN A 146 -8.37 0.56 -8.38
C ASN A 146 -8.44 1.42 -9.66
N ASN A 147 -8.21 0.81 -10.83
CA ASN A 147 -7.98 1.50 -12.09
C ASN A 147 -8.95 1.04 -13.19
N LYS A 148 -10.14 0.59 -12.78
CA LYS A 148 -11.19 0.07 -13.69
C LYS A 148 -11.68 1.10 -14.70
N PHE A 149 -11.60 2.38 -14.34
CA PHE A 149 -12.00 3.51 -15.18
C PHE A 149 -11.08 3.76 -16.39
N SER A 150 -9.85 3.22 -16.40
CA SER A 150 -8.85 3.54 -17.42
C SER A 150 -7.93 2.35 -17.70
N SER A 151 -8.03 1.79 -18.90
CA SER A 151 -7.13 0.73 -19.37
C SER A 151 -5.66 1.15 -19.36
N LYS A 152 -5.38 2.45 -19.61
CA LYS A 152 -4.02 2.99 -19.50
C LYS A 152 -3.53 2.97 -18.06
N ALA A 153 -4.31 3.51 -17.12
CA ALA A 153 -3.94 3.52 -15.71
C ALA A 153 -3.74 2.09 -15.17
N MET A 154 -4.61 1.15 -15.57
CA MET A 154 -4.47 -0.26 -15.22
C MET A 154 -3.22 -0.87 -15.83
N ALA A 155 -2.91 -0.64 -17.10
CA ALA A 155 -1.69 -1.17 -17.73
C ALA A 155 -0.41 -0.63 -17.08
N GLU A 156 -0.42 0.62 -16.62
CA GLU A 156 0.69 1.25 -15.90
C GLU A 156 0.92 0.61 -14.52
N THR A 157 -0.09 0.04 -13.87
CA THR A 157 0.14 -0.73 -12.63
C THR A 157 0.88 -2.04 -12.85
N PHE A 158 0.97 -2.53 -14.10
CA PHE A 158 1.74 -3.73 -14.46
C PHE A 158 3.19 -3.42 -14.83
N TYR A 159 3.62 -2.16 -14.76
CA TYR A 159 5.05 -1.85 -14.79
C TYR A 159 5.73 -2.39 -13.54
N LEU A 160 6.89 -3.02 -13.71
CA LEU A 160 7.63 -3.64 -12.61
C LEU A 160 8.14 -2.62 -11.57
N SER A 161 8.13 -1.32 -11.90
CA SER A 161 8.35 -0.22 -10.96
C SER A 161 7.29 -0.13 -9.84
N ASN A 162 6.09 -0.71 -10.04
CA ASN A 162 5.02 -0.81 -9.06
C ASN A 162 5.00 -2.17 -8.32
N ILE A 163 5.92 -3.07 -8.66
CA ILE A 163 5.85 -4.48 -8.25
C ILE A 163 6.93 -4.81 -7.22
N VAL A 164 6.56 -5.68 -6.27
CA VAL A 164 7.49 -6.31 -5.33
C VAL A 164 7.35 -7.83 -5.39
N PRO A 165 8.40 -8.61 -5.04
CA PRO A 165 8.25 -10.03 -4.79
C PRO A 165 7.35 -10.27 -3.57
N GLN A 166 6.17 -10.86 -3.79
CA GLN A 166 5.17 -11.05 -2.74
C GLN A 166 4.80 -12.52 -2.60
N ASP A 167 4.64 -12.99 -1.36
CA ASP A 167 4.14 -14.33 -1.09
C ASP A 167 2.80 -14.56 -1.80
N PHE A 168 2.61 -15.74 -2.41
CA PHE A 168 1.45 -16.02 -3.25
C PHE A 168 0.13 -15.99 -2.46
N ASP A 169 0.14 -16.51 -1.24
CA ASP A 169 -1.04 -16.59 -0.38
C ASP A 169 -1.32 -15.22 0.26
N ASN A 170 -0.29 -14.44 0.59
CA ASN A 170 -0.42 -13.06 1.00
C ASN A 170 -1.08 -12.20 -0.10
N ASN A 171 -0.52 -12.24 -1.32
CA ASN A 171 -0.98 -11.47 -2.48
C ASN A 171 -2.44 -11.81 -2.83
N SER A 172 -2.78 -13.10 -2.88
CA SER A 172 -4.13 -13.53 -3.26
C SER A 172 -5.14 -13.55 -2.11
N GLY A 173 -4.67 -13.49 -0.86
CA GLY A 173 -5.45 -13.57 0.37
C GLY A 173 -5.50 -12.26 1.15
N TYR A 174 -4.70 -12.15 2.22
CA TYR A 174 -4.81 -11.05 3.19
C TYR A 174 -4.57 -9.67 2.57
N TRP A 175 -3.56 -9.53 1.72
CA TRP A 175 -3.27 -8.25 1.05
C TRP A 175 -4.40 -7.81 0.13
N ASN A 176 -4.94 -8.73 -0.68
CA ASN A 176 -6.12 -8.48 -1.52
C ASN A 176 -7.35 -8.10 -0.68
N ARG A 177 -7.55 -8.68 0.51
CA ARG A 177 -8.62 -8.26 1.43
C ARG A 177 -8.42 -6.82 1.92
N ILE A 178 -7.18 -6.41 2.21
CA ILE A 178 -6.88 -5.00 2.54
C ILE A 178 -7.15 -4.08 1.35
N GLU A 179 -6.76 -4.48 0.13
CA GLU A 179 -7.07 -3.73 -1.09
C GLU A 179 -8.57 -3.61 -1.35
N MET A 180 -9.35 -4.65 -1.03
CA MET A 180 -10.82 -4.63 -1.10
C MET A 180 -11.40 -3.63 -0.10
N TYR A 181 -10.92 -3.64 1.15
CA TYR A 181 -11.31 -2.65 2.16
C TYR A 181 -11.00 -1.21 1.71
N CYS A 182 -9.84 -0.98 1.09
CA CYS A 182 -9.50 0.35 0.56
C CYS A 182 -10.49 0.84 -0.51
N ARG A 183 -11.02 -0.07 -1.33
CA ARG A 183 -12.08 0.26 -2.31
C ARG A 183 -13.43 0.47 -1.64
N GLU A 184 -13.77 -0.36 -0.65
CA GLU A 184 -15.01 -0.27 0.12
C GLU A 184 -15.12 1.08 0.85
N LEU A 185 -14.01 1.63 1.34
CA LEU A 185 -13.97 2.98 1.92
C LEU A 185 -14.54 4.05 0.98
N THR A 186 -14.44 3.88 -0.35
CA THR A 186 -14.98 4.85 -1.33
C THR A 186 -16.51 4.89 -1.37
N GLU A 187 -17.18 3.96 -0.70
CA GLU A 187 -18.62 4.01 -0.48
C GLU A 187 -19.01 4.99 0.64
N ARG A 188 -18.07 5.28 1.54
CA ARG A 188 -18.27 6.08 2.76
C ARG A 188 -17.45 7.36 2.80
N PHE A 189 -16.40 7.47 1.99
CA PHE A 189 -15.51 8.61 1.85
C PHE A 189 -15.36 8.95 0.36
N GLU A 190 -15.52 10.23 -0.02
CA GLU A 190 -15.38 10.65 -1.42
C GLU A 190 -13.97 10.41 -1.97
N ASP A 191 -12.95 10.69 -1.15
CA ASP A 191 -11.54 10.59 -1.53
C ASP A 191 -10.77 9.70 -0.54
N VAL A 192 -10.06 8.71 -1.08
CA VAL A 192 -9.19 7.81 -0.32
C VAL A 192 -7.81 7.81 -0.96
N TRP A 193 -6.80 8.27 -0.23
CA TRP A 193 -5.39 8.16 -0.63
C TRP A 193 -4.75 6.96 0.07
N VAL A 194 -3.97 6.20 -0.68
CA VAL A 194 -3.24 5.04 -0.16
C VAL A 194 -1.78 5.14 -0.57
N VAL A 195 -0.88 5.02 0.40
CA VAL A 195 0.55 4.82 0.13
C VAL A 195 0.92 3.39 0.50
N SER A 196 1.40 2.60 -0.46
CA SER A 196 1.83 1.22 -0.24
C SER A 196 3.32 1.07 -0.52
N GLY A 197 4.00 0.14 0.16
CA GLY A 197 5.38 -0.19 -0.18
C GLY A 197 5.98 -1.36 0.61
N PRO A 198 7.23 -1.74 0.25
CA PRO A 198 7.99 -2.79 0.92
C PRO A 198 8.75 -2.29 2.16
N LEU A 199 9.03 -3.20 3.08
CA LEU A 199 9.96 -3.03 4.20
C LEU A 199 10.87 -4.26 4.35
N THR A 200 12.11 -4.02 4.76
CA THR A 200 13.07 -5.05 5.18
C THR A 200 13.44 -4.83 6.65
N LEU A 201 12.59 -5.35 7.55
CA LEU A 201 12.71 -5.13 8.99
C LEU A 201 13.71 -6.07 9.67
N PRO A 202 14.38 -5.64 10.76
CA PRO A 202 15.35 -6.47 11.48
C PRO A 202 14.69 -7.55 12.31
N GLN A 203 15.36 -8.69 12.44
CA GLN A 203 15.06 -9.74 13.41
C GLN A 203 16.14 -9.79 14.49
N THR A 204 15.74 -10.02 15.74
CA THR A 204 16.68 -10.16 16.86
C THR A 204 17.12 -11.62 16.96
N ARG A 205 18.42 -11.88 16.79
CA ARG A 205 19.00 -13.22 16.94
C ARG A 205 19.11 -13.62 18.42
N GLY A 206 19.39 -14.90 18.68
CA GLY A 206 19.55 -15.43 20.04
C GLY A 206 20.67 -14.76 20.86
N ASP A 207 21.63 -14.10 20.21
CA ASP A 207 22.71 -13.31 20.84
C ASP A 207 22.33 -11.84 21.10
N GLY A 208 21.09 -11.44 20.82
CA GLY A 208 20.60 -10.07 20.99
C GLY A 208 20.94 -9.12 19.84
N LYS A 209 21.71 -9.55 18.82
CA LYS A 209 22.00 -8.70 17.66
C LYS A 209 20.77 -8.59 16.75
N LYS A 210 20.48 -7.36 16.33
CA LYS A 210 19.43 -7.07 15.33
C LYS A 210 20.03 -7.12 13.94
N ILE A 211 19.52 -8.01 13.08
CA ILE A 211 20.01 -8.21 11.72
C ILE A 211 18.86 -8.07 10.74
N VAL A 212 19.05 -7.28 9.68
CA VAL A 212 18.16 -7.26 8.51
C VAL A 212 18.65 -8.34 7.55
N SER A 213 17.76 -9.27 7.20
CA SER A 213 18.02 -10.33 6.24
C SER A 213 16.84 -10.42 5.29
N TYR A 214 17.10 -10.41 3.99
CA TYR A 214 16.10 -10.57 2.95
C TYR A 214 16.71 -11.30 1.76
N GLN A 215 15.89 -12.03 1.02
CA GLN A 215 16.30 -12.68 -0.21
C GLN A 215 16.40 -11.64 -1.34
N VAL A 216 17.32 -11.86 -2.28
CA VAL A 216 17.30 -11.23 -3.60
C VAL A 216 17.05 -12.32 -4.65
N ILE A 217 16.27 -12.02 -5.68
CA ILE A 217 15.89 -12.98 -6.73
C ILE A 217 16.30 -12.50 -8.11
N GLY A 218 16.53 -13.45 -9.02
CA GLY A 218 16.90 -13.16 -10.40
C GLY A 218 18.34 -12.68 -10.60
N GLU A 219 18.68 -12.35 -11.84
CA GLU A 219 20.00 -11.83 -12.21
C GLU A 219 20.15 -10.38 -11.72
N ASP A 220 19.06 -9.62 -11.69
CA ASP A 220 19.02 -8.22 -11.27
C ASP A 220 18.94 -8.03 -9.74
N ASN A 221 18.94 -9.14 -8.98
CA ASN A 221 18.90 -9.17 -7.51
C ASN A 221 17.74 -8.34 -6.92
N VAL A 222 16.52 -8.56 -7.41
CA VAL A 222 15.31 -7.90 -6.92
C VAL A 222 15.08 -8.27 -5.46
N ALA A 223 14.95 -7.28 -4.58
CA ALA A 223 14.83 -7.52 -3.14
C ALA A 223 13.42 -7.98 -2.75
N VAL A 224 13.36 -9.08 -1.99
CA VAL A 224 12.13 -9.60 -1.40
C VAL A 224 11.87 -8.91 -0.06
N PRO A 225 10.79 -8.13 0.11
CA PRO A 225 10.48 -7.51 1.40
C PRO A 225 10.13 -8.55 2.47
N SER A 226 10.46 -8.26 3.72
CA SER A 226 9.96 -9.05 4.85
C SER A 226 8.56 -8.63 5.28
N HIS A 227 8.20 -7.36 5.06
CA HIS A 227 6.88 -6.82 5.37
C HIS A 227 6.41 -5.88 4.26
N LEU A 228 5.10 -5.67 4.18
CA LEU A 228 4.47 -4.67 3.33
C LEU A 228 3.74 -3.67 4.22
N TYR A 229 3.68 -2.41 3.82
CA TYR A 229 2.92 -1.39 4.53
C TYR A 229 1.82 -0.78 3.66
N LYS A 230 0.76 -0.29 4.32
CA LYS A 230 -0.19 0.66 3.74
C LYS A 230 -0.43 1.81 4.72
N VAL A 231 -0.43 3.04 4.21
CA VAL A 231 -0.96 4.23 4.90
C VAL A 231 -2.21 4.66 4.16
N ILE A 232 -3.35 4.65 4.86
CA ILE A 232 -4.65 5.01 4.31
C ILE A 232 -5.05 6.35 4.91
N LEU A 233 -5.37 7.32 4.05
CA LEU A 233 -5.92 8.62 4.41
C LEU A 233 -7.26 8.78 3.69
N ALA A 234 -8.34 9.07 4.43
CA ALA A 234 -9.68 9.21 3.86
C ALA A 234 -10.31 10.56 4.25
N ARG A 235 -10.97 11.19 3.28
CA ARG A 235 -11.73 12.43 3.45
C ARG A 235 -13.20 12.18 3.15
N ARG A 236 -14.09 12.56 4.05
CA ARG A 236 -15.53 12.29 3.94
C ARG A 236 -16.12 12.91 2.69
N SER A 237 -15.96 14.22 2.55
CA SER A 237 -16.24 14.97 1.32
C SER A 237 -15.34 16.19 1.22
N SER A 238 -15.23 16.76 0.02
CA SER A 238 -14.45 17.99 -0.23
C SER A 238 -14.95 19.23 0.55
N VAL A 239 -16.22 19.23 0.96
CA VAL A 239 -16.88 20.33 1.69
C VAL A 239 -17.09 20.02 3.18
N SER A 240 -16.78 18.80 3.63
CA SER A 240 -16.96 18.39 5.01
C SER A 240 -15.93 19.04 5.92
N THR A 241 -16.38 19.49 7.10
CA THR A 241 -15.52 19.95 8.19
C THR A 241 -15.08 18.81 9.11
N GLU A 242 -15.49 17.57 8.82
CA GLU A 242 -15.06 16.39 9.57
C GLU A 242 -13.53 16.22 9.46
N PRO A 243 -12.83 15.97 10.58
CA PRO A 243 -11.43 15.56 10.57
C PRO A 243 -11.13 14.44 9.58
N LEU A 244 -9.96 14.49 8.94
CA LEU A 244 -9.49 13.39 8.11
C LEU A 244 -9.29 12.12 8.94
N ALA A 245 -9.46 10.97 8.30
CA ALA A 245 -9.26 9.66 8.91
C ALA A 245 -7.94 9.04 8.41
N LEU A 246 -7.05 8.62 9.30
CA LEU A 246 -5.76 8.03 8.93
C LEU A 246 -5.48 6.72 9.69
N GLY A 247 -4.90 5.74 8.99
CA GLY A 247 -4.34 4.53 9.60
C GLY A 247 -3.11 4.03 8.85
N ALA A 248 -2.12 3.56 9.59
CA ALA A 248 -0.92 2.92 9.06
C ALA A 248 -0.91 1.44 9.47
N PHE A 249 -0.60 0.56 8.53
CA PHE A 249 -0.64 -0.89 8.73
C PHE A 249 0.64 -1.52 8.19
N VAL A 250 1.19 -2.51 8.91
CA VAL A 250 2.38 -3.27 8.50
C VAL A 250 2.08 -4.76 8.65
N VAL A 251 2.10 -5.48 7.52
CA VAL A 251 1.85 -6.92 7.46
C VAL A 251 3.10 -7.67 7.04
N PRO A 252 3.38 -8.86 7.59
CA PRO A 252 4.49 -9.69 7.10
C PRO A 252 4.20 -10.18 5.66
N ASN A 253 5.26 -10.34 4.85
CA ASN A 253 5.18 -10.86 3.49
C ASN A 253 5.14 -12.41 3.50
N GLU A 254 4.09 -12.94 4.12
CA GLU A 254 3.83 -14.37 4.30
C GLU A 254 2.32 -14.65 4.33
N ALA A 255 1.93 -15.92 4.32
CA ALA A 255 0.53 -16.31 4.41
C ALA A 255 -0.10 -15.87 5.75
N ILE A 256 -1.17 -15.08 5.69
CA ILE A 256 -1.95 -14.64 6.86
C ILE A 256 -3.40 -15.10 6.68
N GLY A 257 -3.91 -15.87 7.64
CA GLY A 257 -5.28 -16.40 7.62
C GLY A 257 -6.37 -15.37 7.94
N PHE A 258 -7.58 -15.85 8.25
CA PHE A 258 -8.73 -15.01 8.58
C PHE A 258 -8.82 -14.60 10.05
N GLN A 259 -8.04 -15.23 10.93
CA GLN A 259 -8.10 -14.97 12.37
C GLN A 259 -7.60 -13.55 12.74
N PRO A 260 -6.42 -13.08 12.28
CA PRO A 260 -5.93 -11.78 12.68
C PRO A 260 -6.73 -10.65 12.04
N GLN A 261 -7.27 -9.74 12.87
CA GLN A 261 -7.96 -8.54 12.41
C GLN A 261 -6.97 -7.50 11.87
N LEU A 262 -7.40 -6.61 10.97
CA LEU A 262 -6.52 -5.58 10.39
C LEU A 262 -5.89 -4.69 11.47
N THR A 263 -6.63 -4.42 12.54
CA THR A 263 -6.17 -3.60 13.67
C THR A 263 -4.99 -4.22 14.43
N GLU A 264 -4.77 -5.54 14.34
CA GLU A 264 -3.60 -6.20 14.93
C GLU A 264 -2.30 -5.84 14.20
N PHE A 265 -2.40 -5.42 12.93
CA PHE A 265 -1.30 -4.95 12.11
C PHE A 265 -1.22 -3.42 12.07
N GLN A 266 -2.07 -2.72 12.83
CA GLN A 266 -2.05 -1.26 12.90
C GLN A 266 -0.84 -0.77 13.71
N VAL A 267 -0.13 0.22 13.17
CA VAL A 267 1.01 0.89 13.82
C VAL A 267 0.77 2.40 13.85
N SER A 268 1.54 3.13 14.66
CA SER A 268 1.52 4.59 14.58
C SER A 268 2.16 5.06 13.27
N LEU A 269 1.70 6.21 12.75
CA LEU A 269 2.32 6.81 11.57
C LEU A 269 3.81 7.09 11.81
N GLN A 270 4.15 7.58 13.01
CA GLN A 270 5.52 7.90 13.40
C GLN A 270 6.43 6.66 13.45
N ASP A 271 5.92 5.53 13.94
CA ASP A 271 6.70 4.28 13.95
C ASP A 271 6.96 3.80 12.52
N LEU A 272 5.94 3.83 11.64
CA LEU A 272 6.13 3.46 10.24
C LEU A 272 7.12 4.39 9.52
N GLU A 273 7.06 5.69 9.76
CA GLU A 273 8.03 6.66 9.23
C GLU A 273 9.45 6.34 9.69
N LYS A 274 9.60 6.02 10.97
CA LYS A 274 10.89 5.59 11.54
C LYS A 274 11.40 4.29 10.92
N LEU A 275 10.52 3.34 10.63
CA LEU A 275 10.88 2.06 10.01
C LEU A 275 11.23 2.18 8.53
N SER A 276 10.52 3.05 7.81
CA SER A 276 10.65 3.22 6.34
C SER A 276 11.68 4.27 5.93
N GLY A 277 11.99 5.23 6.81
CA GLY A 277 12.78 6.41 6.47
C GLY A 277 12.04 7.37 5.54
N LEU A 278 10.70 7.36 5.54
CA LEU A 278 9.84 8.21 4.74
C LEU A 278 9.06 9.19 5.62
N VAL A 279 8.52 10.24 5.02
CA VAL A 279 7.53 11.12 5.62
C VAL A 279 6.27 11.06 4.76
N PHE A 280 5.17 10.56 5.31
CA PHE A 280 3.92 10.38 4.55
C PHE A 280 3.04 11.62 4.67
N PHE A 281 2.43 12.00 3.53
CA PHE A 281 1.53 13.15 3.43
C PHE A 281 2.12 14.41 4.09
N PRO A 282 3.28 14.93 3.65
CA PRO A 282 3.99 16.01 4.34
C PRO A 282 3.22 17.34 4.38
N HIS A 283 2.19 17.51 3.53
CA HIS A 283 1.29 18.66 3.55
C HIS A 283 0.11 18.52 4.53
N LEU A 284 -0.05 17.35 5.16
CA LEU A 284 -1.06 17.13 6.19
C LEU A 284 -0.62 17.81 7.49
N ASP A 285 -1.41 18.77 7.96
CA ASP A 285 -1.16 19.44 9.24
C ASP A 285 -1.43 18.47 10.40
N ARG A 286 -0.35 17.95 10.99
CA ARG A 286 -0.43 17.02 12.14
C ARG A 286 -0.74 17.70 13.46
N THR A 287 -0.84 19.03 13.50
CA THR A 287 -1.35 19.76 14.67
C THR A 287 -2.88 19.84 14.68
N SER A 288 -3.52 19.64 13.53
CA SER A 288 -4.97 19.50 13.41
C SER A 288 -5.46 18.15 13.94
N ASP A 289 -6.77 18.05 14.20
CA ASP A 289 -7.39 16.77 14.58
C ASP A 289 -7.40 15.82 13.38
N ILE A 290 -6.77 14.66 13.53
CA ILE A 290 -6.76 13.56 12.56
C ILE A 290 -7.22 12.33 13.31
N ARG A 291 -8.36 11.77 12.90
CA ARG A 291 -8.96 10.62 13.60
C ARG A 291 -8.33 9.31 13.14
N ASN A 292 -8.19 8.36 14.06
CA ASN A 292 -7.82 7.00 13.70
C ASN A 292 -8.91 6.39 12.79
N ILE A 293 -8.53 5.94 11.59
CA ILE A 293 -9.46 5.34 10.62
C ILE A 293 -10.22 4.14 11.21
N CYS A 294 -9.59 3.33 12.07
CA CYS A 294 -10.24 2.18 12.70
C CYS A 294 -11.15 2.54 13.88
N SER A 295 -11.24 3.83 14.22
CA SER A 295 -12.21 4.36 15.20
C SER A 295 -13.41 5.04 14.53
N VAL A 296 -13.27 5.50 13.28
CA VAL A 296 -14.33 6.17 12.52
C VAL A 296 -14.90 5.32 11.38
N ASP A 297 -14.19 4.26 11.03
CA ASP A 297 -14.58 3.20 10.11
C ASP A 297 -14.26 1.83 10.74
N THR A 298 -14.67 0.75 10.09
CA THR A 298 -14.70 -0.57 10.71
C THR A 298 -13.32 -1.22 10.81
N CYS A 299 -12.41 -0.91 9.87
CA CYS A 299 -11.21 -1.71 9.62
C CYS A 299 -11.50 -3.22 9.56
N LYS A 300 -12.73 -3.60 9.18
CA LYS A 300 -13.17 -4.99 9.08
C LYS A 300 -12.88 -5.46 7.67
N LEU A 301 -11.96 -6.40 7.55
CA LEU A 301 -11.74 -7.11 6.29
C LEU A 301 -12.86 -8.12 6.08
N LEU A 302 -13.15 -8.46 4.82
CA LEU A 302 -14.06 -9.55 4.49
C LEU A 302 -13.66 -10.82 5.24
N ASP A 303 -14.64 -11.48 5.84
CA ASP A 303 -14.43 -12.75 6.53
C ASP A 303 -14.26 -13.91 5.54
N PHE A 304 -14.15 -15.13 6.07
CA PHE A 304 -13.96 -16.34 5.25
C PHE A 304 -15.11 -16.56 4.28
N GLN A 305 -16.36 -16.37 4.72
CA GLN A 305 -17.54 -16.63 3.91
C GLN A 305 -17.66 -15.58 2.81
N GLU A 306 -17.60 -14.30 3.18
CA GLU A 306 -17.70 -13.16 2.27
C GLU A 306 -16.59 -13.22 1.18
N PHE A 307 -15.35 -13.46 1.59
CA PHE A 307 -14.22 -13.49 0.65
C PHE A 307 -14.26 -14.72 -0.26
N THR A 308 -14.62 -15.89 0.28
CA THR A 308 -14.73 -17.12 -0.53
C THR A 308 -15.88 -17.03 -1.54
N LEU A 309 -17.01 -16.43 -1.16
CA LEU A 309 -18.12 -16.15 -2.07
C LEU A 309 -17.70 -15.18 -3.18
N TYR A 310 -17.00 -14.09 -2.84
CA TYR A 310 -16.46 -13.15 -3.83
C TYR A 310 -15.50 -13.83 -4.82
N LEU A 311 -14.54 -14.62 -4.33
CA LEU A 311 -13.60 -15.33 -5.19
C LEU A 311 -14.30 -16.36 -6.09
N SER A 312 -15.28 -17.08 -5.55
CA SER A 312 -16.08 -18.04 -6.30
C SER A 312 -16.90 -17.37 -7.40
N THR A 313 -17.53 -16.23 -7.09
CA THR A 313 -18.24 -15.40 -8.07
C THR A 313 -17.31 -14.97 -9.22
N ARG A 314 -16.08 -14.55 -8.91
CA ARG A 314 -15.10 -14.18 -9.95
C ARG A 314 -14.63 -15.37 -10.80
N LYS A 315 -14.59 -16.58 -10.24
CA LYS A 315 -14.22 -17.79 -10.97
C LYS A 315 -15.26 -18.17 -12.03
N ILE A 316 -16.53 -17.78 -11.86
CA ILE A 316 -17.62 -18.05 -12.82
C ILE A 316 -17.25 -17.50 -14.21
N GLU A 317 -16.79 -16.25 -14.30
CA GLU A 317 -16.45 -15.62 -15.59
C GLU A 317 -15.34 -16.36 -16.35
N GLY A 318 -14.45 -17.03 -15.62
CA GLY A 318 -13.36 -17.83 -16.16
C GLY A 318 -13.71 -19.28 -16.47
N ALA A 319 -14.91 -19.76 -16.08
CA ALA A 319 -15.33 -21.14 -16.36
C ALA A 319 -15.47 -21.37 -17.88
N ARG A 320 -14.84 -22.45 -18.37
CA ARG A 320 -14.80 -22.81 -19.80
C ARG A 320 -15.65 -24.04 -20.16
N SER A 321 -16.28 -24.68 -19.17
CA SER A 321 -17.14 -25.84 -19.33
C SER A 321 -18.16 -25.89 -18.20
N VAL A 322 -19.31 -26.54 -18.45
CA VAL A 322 -20.35 -26.71 -17.42
C VAL A 322 -19.79 -27.45 -16.20
N LEU A 323 -18.99 -28.50 -16.40
CA LEU A 323 -18.32 -29.24 -15.33
C LEU A 323 -17.46 -28.34 -14.43
N ARG A 324 -16.73 -27.37 -15.01
CA ARG A 324 -15.94 -26.43 -14.22
C ARG A 324 -16.83 -25.47 -13.43
N LEU A 325 -17.95 -25.07 -13.99
CA LEU A 325 -18.93 -24.20 -13.33
C LEU A 325 -19.61 -24.92 -12.16
N GLU A 326 -20.05 -26.17 -12.35
CA GLU A 326 -20.59 -27.05 -11.29
C GLU A 326 -19.59 -27.23 -10.14
N LYS A 327 -18.30 -27.46 -10.45
CA LYS A 327 -17.24 -27.55 -9.43
C LYS A 327 -17.10 -26.26 -8.60
N ILE A 328 -17.42 -25.08 -9.13
CA ILE A 328 -17.40 -23.83 -8.35
C ILE A 328 -18.52 -23.85 -7.30
N MET A 329 -19.73 -24.24 -7.70
CA MET A 329 -20.87 -24.40 -6.80
C MET A 329 -20.62 -25.48 -5.74
N GLU A 330 -20.09 -26.63 -6.14
CA GLU A 330 -19.74 -27.73 -5.24
C GLU A 330 -18.75 -27.28 -4.14
N ASN A 331 -17.71 -26.53 -4.52
CA ASN A 331 -16.75 -26.01 -3.55
C ASN A 331 -17.38 -25.05 -2.53
N LEU A 332 -18.36 -24.23 -2.93
CA LEU A 332 -19.08 -23.36 -2.01
C LEU A 332 -19.93 -24.17 -1.02
N LYS A 333 -20.67 -25.17 -1.52
CA LYS A 333 -21.47 -26.06 -0.68
C LYS A 333 -20.62 -26.85 0.31
N ASN A 334 -19.47 -27.37 -0.13
CA ASN A 334 -18.52 -28.07 0.74
C ASN A 334 -17.87 -27.16 1.79
N ALA A 335 -17.82 -25.85 1.54
CA ALA A 335 -17.38 -24.85 2.51
C ALA A 335 -18.52 -24.32 3.39
N GLU A 336 -19.73 -24.89 3.28
CA GLU A 336 -20.94 -24.47 4.00
C GLU A 336 -21.29 -22.99 3.78
N ILE A 337 -21.10 -22.49 2.56
CA ILE A 337 -21.43 -21.12 2.14
C ILE A 337 -22.62 -21.15 1.19
N GLU A 338 -23.73 -20.52 1.59
CA GLU A 338 -24.87 -20.30 0.70
C GLU A 338 -24.55 -19.23 -0.36
N PRO A 339 -24.83 -19.50 -1.65
CA PRO A 339 -24.76 -18.48 -2.69
C PRO A 339 -25.77 -17.36 -2.48
N ASP A 340 -25.36 -16.12 -2.73
CA ASP A 340 -26.26 -14.97 -2.77
C ASP A 340 -26.90 -14.78 -4.16
N ASP A 341 -27.89 -13.88 -4.24
CA ASP A 341 -28.61 -13.58 -5.49
C ASP A 341 -27.67 -13.13 -6.62
N TYR A 342 -26.60 -12.40 -6.27
CA TYR A 342 -25.61 -11.94 -7.23
C TYR A 342 -24.80 -13.11 -7.80
N PHE A 343 -24.31 -14.02 -6.96
CA PHE A 343 -23.65 -15.24 -7.39
C PHE A 343 -24.56 -16.04 -8.31
N MET A 344 -25.82 -16.27 -7.89
CA MET A 344 -26.78 -17.07 -8.65
C MET A 344 -27.05 -16.46 -10.03
N SER A 345 -27.28 -15.14 -10.10
CA SER A 345 -27.46 -14.42 -11.37
C SER A 345 -26.27 -14.59 -12.33
N ARG A 346 -25.03 -14.48 -11.82
CA ARG A 346 -23.82 -14.68 -12.63
C ARG A 346 -23.67 -16.15 -13.05
N TYR A 347 -23.98 -17.07 -12.15
CA TYR A 347 -23.87 -18.51 -12.36
C TYR A 347 -24.82 -18.97 -13.47
N GLU A 348 -26.10 -18.61 -13.38
CA GLU A 348 -27.14 -18.98 -14.34
C GLU A 348 -26.82 -18.43 -15.73
N LYS A 349 -26.48 -17.15 -15.83
CA LYS A 349 -26.07 -16.53 -17.10
C LYS A 349 -24.87 -17.25 -17.73
N LYS A 350 -23.89 -17.66 -16.91
CA LYS A 350 -22.71 -18.38 -17.41
C LYS A 350 -23.05 -19.81 -17.84
N LEU A 351 -23.97 -20.46 -17.13
CA LEU A 351 -24.44 -21.80 -17.46
C LEU A 351 -25.14 -21.81 -18.83
N GLU A 352 -26.00 -20.83 -19.10
CA GLU A 352 -26.66 -20.65 -20.40
C GLU A 352 -25.64 -20.41 -21.52
N GLU A 353 -24.66 -19.51 -21.30
CA GLU A 353 -23.58 -19.24 -22.26
C GLU A 353 -22.79 -20.52 -22.62
N LEU A 354 -22.45 -21.34 -21.63
CA LEU A 354 -21.68 -22.57 -21.83
C LEU A 354 -22.50 -23.66 -22.54
N LYS A 355 -23.78 -23.85 -22.18
CA LYS A 355 -24.68 -24.79 -22.85
C LYS A 355 -24.88 -24.42 -24.32
N ALA A 356 -25.07 -23.13 -24.63
CA ALA A 356 -25.18 -22.64 -26.00
C ALA A 356 -23.90 -22.93 -26.82
N LYS A 357 -22.72 -22.75 -26.21
CA LYS A 357 -21.44 -23.08 -26.83
C LYS A 357 -21.28 -24.58 -27.11
N GLU A 358 -21.64 -25.44 -26.17
CA GLU A 358 -21.57 -26.91 -26.32
C GLU A 358 -22.49 -27.41 -27.46
N GLN A 359 -23.70 -26.87 -27.58
CA GLN A 359 -24.62 -27.18 -28.68
C GLN A 359 -24.07 -26.74 -30.04
N SER A 360 -23.54 -25.51 -30.14
CA SER A 360 -22.94 -25.00 -31.38
C SER A 360 -21.70 -25.81 -31.82
N GLY A 361 -20.87 -26.26 -30.86
CA GLY A 361 -19.69 -27.09 -31.13
C GLY A 361 -20.02 -28.50 -31.60
N THR A 362 -21.20 -29.01 -31.22
CA THR A 362 -21.68 -30.33 -31.66
C THR A 362 -22.29 -30.26 -33.07
N GLN A 363 -22.87 -29.13 -33.47
CA GLN A 363 -23.41 -28.95 -34.83
C GLN A 363 -22.32 -28.80 -35.91
N ILE A 364 -21.14 -28.25 -35.58
CA ILE A 364 -20.02 -28.09 -36.54
C ILE A 364 -19.26 -29.41 -36.76
N ARG A 365 -19.41 -30.41 -35.88
CA ARG A 365 -18.73 -31.72 -35.97
C ARG A 365 -19.53 -32.83 -36.66
N LYS A 366 -20.60 -32.50 -37.39
CA LYS A 366 -21.27 -33.43 -38.31
C LYS A 366 -20.82 -33.16 -39.77
N PRO A 367 -19.71 -33.73 -40.26
CA PRO A 367 -19.61 -34.04 -41.68
C PRO A 367 -20.43 -35.30 -41.98
N SER A 368 -21.15 -35.26 -43.10
CA SER A 368 -21.91 -36.36 -43.72
C SER A 368 -21.13 -37.66 -43.83
#